data_AF-A0A5V0FGD7-F1
#
_entry.id   AF-A0A5V0FGD7-F1
#
_cell.length_a   1.000
_cell.length_b   1.000
_cell.length_c   1.000
_cell.angle_alpha   90.00
_cell.angle_beta   90.00
_cell.angle_gamma   90.00
#
_symmetry.space_group_name_H-M   'P 1'
#
loop_
_entity.id
_entity.type
_entity.pdbx_description
1 polymer ?
#
loop_
_entity_poly.entity_id
_entity_poly.type
_entity_poly.pdbx_seq_one_letter_code
_entity_poly.pdbx_strand_id
1 'polypeptide(L)'
;MDFSLTEEQELLLASIRELITSTFPEEYFRTCDQTGTYPKEFMQALAENGISMLGVPEEFGGIPADYVTQMLALMEISKCGAPAFLITNGQCIHSMRRFGSAEQLRKTAESTLATGDPAYALALTEPGAGSDNNSATTTWTRKNGKVYLNGQKTFITGAKEYPYMLVLARDTEPKDPKKAFTLWWVDSNKPGIKINPLHKIGWHMLSTCEVYLDNVEVDESDRVGEEGMG
;
A
#
# COMPACT_ATOMS: atom_id res chain seq x y z
N MET A 1 -11.59 34.35 0.17
CA MET A 1 -10.93 33.05 0.37
C MET A 1 -9.51 33.34 0.76
N ASP A 2 -9.01 32.62 1.75
CA ASP A 2 -7.61 32.66 2.14
C ASP A 2 -6.93 31.42 1.56
N PHE A 3 -5.80 31.62 0.87
CA PHE A 3 -5.00 30.56 0.23
C PHE A 3 -3.60 30.46 0.85
N SER A 4 -3.35 31.20 1.94
CA SER A 4 -2.10 31.10 2.68
C SER A 4 -1.97 29.73 3.36
N LEU A 5 -0.73 29.31 3.56
CA LEU A 5 -0.44 28.15 4.40
C LEU A 5 -0.59 28.55 5.87
N THR A 6 -1.02 27.60 6.68
CA THR A 6 -0.94 27.76 8.14
C THR A 6 0.52 27.70 8.60
N GLU A 7 0.83 28.30 9.75
CA GLU A 7 2.18 28.23 10.34
C GLU A 7 2.65 26.78 10.53
N GLU A 8 1.75 25.88 10.94
CA GLU A 8 2.03 24.44 11.09
C GLU A 8 2.40 23.79 9.75
N GLN A 9 1.68 24.11 8.67
CA GLN A 9 2.01 23.63 7.33
C GLN A 9 3.37 24.18 6.86
N GLU A 10 3.67 25.46 7.09
CA GLU A 10 4.97 26.04 6.72
C GLU A 10 6.13 25.35 7.45
N LEU A 11 5.98 25.11 8.75
CA LEU A 11 6.96 24.40 9.57
C LEU A 11 7.17 22.95 9.12
N LEU A 12 6.09 22.23 8.85
CA LEU A 12 6.15 20.86 8.32
C LEU A 12 6.92 20.82 6.99
N LEU A 13 6.58 21.71 6.06
CA LEU A 13 7.23 21.79 4.76
C LEU A 13 8.71 22.19 4.87
N ALA A 14 9.06 23.06 5.82
CA ALA A 14 10.46 23.42 6.08
C ALA A 14 11.24 22.23 6.66
N SER A 15 10.65 21.46 7.57
CA SER A 15 11.25 20.26 8.15
C SER A 15 11.48 19.17 7.09
N ILE A 16 10.51 18.94 6.19
CA ILE A 16 10.65 17.99 5.09
C ILE A 16 11.79 18.40 4.16
N ARG A 17 11.85 19.70 3.80
CA ARG A 17 12.94 20.24 2.97
C ARG A 17 14.29 19.99 3.61
N GLU A 18 14.44 20.34 4.88
CA GLU A 18 15.70 20.17 5.61
C GLU A 18 16.13 18.70 5.68
N LEU A 19 15.19 17.78 5.98
CA LEU A 19 15.46 16.34 6.01
C LEU A 19 16.01 15.85 4.66
N ILE A 20 15.36 16.25 3.57
CA ILE A 20 15.76 15.84 2.22
C ILE A 20 17.09 16.49 1.83
N THR A 21 17.26 17.80 1.98
CA THR A 21 18.46 18.50 1.52
C THR A 21 19.71 18.14 2.32
N SER A 22 19.56 17.78 3.60
CA SER A 22 20.68 17.38 4.46
C SER A 22 21.10 15.91 4.28
N THR A 23 20.12 15.01 4.10
CA THR A 23 20.34 13.56 4.24
C THR A 23 20.11 12.79 2.94
N PHE A 24 19.17 13.25 2.10
CA PHE A 24 18.75 12.56 0.88
C PHE A 24 18.76 13.51 -0.33
N PRO A 25 19.94 14.06 -0.71
CA PRO A 25 20.02 15.00 -1.83
C PRO A 25 19.59 14.33 -3.14
N GLU A 26 19.33 15.12 -4.19
CA GLU A 26 18.89 14.63 -5.51
C GLU A 26 19.74 13.45 -6.04
N GLU A 27 21.04 13.46 -5.79
CA GLU A 27 21.97 12.40 -6.21
C GLU A 27 21.64 11.03 -5.59
N TYR A 28 21.10 11.01 -4.36
CA TYR A 28 20.63 9.79 -3.71
C TYR A 28 19.49 9.15 -4.50
N PHE A 29 18.47 9.93 -4.85
CA PHE A 29 17.32 9.45 -5.63
C PHE A 29 17.71 9.10 -7.06
N ARG A 30 18.60 9.88 -7.69
CA ARG A 30 19.17 9.57 -9.01
C ARG A 30 19.86 8.22 -9.00
N THR A 31 20.68 7.94 -8.00
CA THR A 31 21.38 6.65 -7.85
C THR A 31 20.38 5.52 -7.62
N CYS A 32 19.38 5.72 -6.76
CA CYS A 32 18.33 4.73 -6.51
C CYS A 32 17.56 4.39 -7.80
N ASP A 33 17.17 5.39 -8.59
CA ASP A 33 16.46 5.20 -9.85
C ASP A 33 17.33 4.46 -10.88
N GLN A 34 18.57 4.91 -11.11
CA GLN A 34 19.49 4.28 -12.07
C GLN A 34 19.82 2.82 -11.74
N THR A 35 19.86 2.47 -10.44
CA THR A 35 20.19 1.11 -9.98
C THR A 35 18.97 0.25 -9.70
N GLY A 36 17.75 0.81 -9.77
CA GLY A 36 16.52 0.12 -9.36
C GLY A 36 16.49 -0.24 -7.89
N THR A 37 17.12 0.57 -7.04
CA THR A 37 17.24 0.34 -5.59
C THR A 37 16.09 1.02 -4.86
N TYR A 38 15.45 0.28 -3.93
CA TYR A 38 14.44 0.85 -3.05
C TYR A 38 15.09 1.73 -1.97
N PRO A 39 14.69 3.02 -1.83
CA PRO A 39 15.31 3.96 -0.90
C PRO A 39 14.86 3.72 0.55
N LYS A 40 15.24 2.59 1.14
CA LYS A 40 14.81 2.15 2.48
C LYS A 40 15.16 3.16 3.59
N GLU A 41 16.37 3.71 3.54
CA GLU A 41 16.84 4.69 4.54
C GLU A 41 15.98 5.96 4.53
N PHE A 42 15.56 6.40 3.34
CA PHE A 42 14.64 7.51 3.20
C PHE A 42 13.26 7.19 3.80
N MET A 43 12.71 6.01 3.51
CA MET A 43 11.42 5.58 4.06
C MET A 43 11.45 5.52 5.60
N GLN A 44 12.53 4.99 6.17
CA GLN A 44 12.75 4.96 7.62
C GLN A 44 12.83 6.37 8.21
N ALA A 45 13.60 7.26 7.59
CA ALA A 45 13.71 8.65 8.06
C ALA A 45 12.36 9.39 8.04
N LEU A 46 11.50 9.13 7.05
CA LEU A 46 10.14 9.67 7.01
C LEU A 46 9.29 9.15 8.18
N ALA A 47 9.43 7.88 8.56
CA ALA A 47 8.75 7.30 9.70
C ALA A 47 9.23 7.90 11.02
N GLU A 48 10.55 8.01 11.20
CA GLU A 48 11.19 8.57 12.39
C GLU A 48 10.79 10.05 12.62
N ASN A 49 10.54 10.79 11.54
CA ASN A 49 10.06 12.17 11.59
C ASN A 49 8.52 12.27 11.59
N GLY A 50 7.80 11.16 11.69
CA GLY A 50 6.34 11.11 11.76
C GLY A 50 5.60 11.40 10.45
N ILE A 51 6.32 11.64 9.35
CA ILE A 51 5.76 12.02 8.05
C ILE A 51 4.93 10.86 7.46
N SER A 52 5.42 9.63 7.60
CA SER A 52 4.70 8.43 7.13
C SER A 52 3.38 8.16 7.88
N MET A 53 3.18 8.84 9.01
CA MET A 53 2.04 8.68 9.91
C MET A 53 1.08 9.90 9.91
N LEU A 54 1.27 10.85 9.01
CA LEU A 54 0.35 11.97 8.83
C LEU A 54 -1.05 11.47 8.39
N GLY A 55 -2.09 11.98 9.05
CA GLY A 55 -3.49 11.58 8.80
C GLY A 55 -3.93 10.34 9.56
N VAL A 56 -3.04 9.73 10.32
CA VAL A 56 -3.32 8.56 11.16
C VAL A 56 -3.77 9.05 12.55
N PRO A 57 -4.82 8.47 13.15
CA PRO A 57 -5.23 8.83 14.51
C PRO A 57 -4.15 8.53 15.56
N GLU A 58 -4.07 9.37 16.60
CA GLU A 58 -3.07 9.25 17.68
C GLU A 58 -3.11 7.90 18.41
N GLU A 59 -4.30 7.31 18.57
CA GLU A 59 -4.48 6.00 19.22
C GLU A 59 -3.73 4.85 18.50
N PHE A 60 -3.31 5.07 17.25
CA PHE A 60 -2.50 4.16 16.45
C PHE A 60 -1.06 4.65 16.25
N GLY A 61 -0.58 5.59 17.08
CA GLY A 61 0.75 6.20 16.97
C GLY A 61 0.87 7.21 15.82
N GLY A 62 -0.26 7.73 15.35
CA GLY A 62 -0.36 8.65 14.22
C GLY A 62 -0.20 10.13 14.57
N ILE A 63 -0.08 10.95 13.53
CA ILE A 63 -0.16 12.42 13.62
C ILE A 63 -1.42 12.87 12.88
N PRO A 64 -2.47 13.34 13.58
CA PRO A 64 -3.66 13.87 12.92
C PRO A 64 -3.31 15.01 11.97
N ALA A 65 -3.70 14.87 10.71
CA ALA A 65 -3.51 15.90 9.69
C ALA A 65 -4.64 15.82 8.67
N ASP A 66 -5.12 16.98 8.21
CA ASP A 66 -6.09 17.02 7.13
C ASP A 66 -5.47 16.60 5.78
N TYR A 67 -6.32 16.34 4.79
CA TYR A 67 -5.87 15.93 3.46
C TYR A 67 -5.02 17.01 2.77
N VAL A 68 -5.27 18.30 3.03
CA VAL A 68 -4.49 19.38 2.42
C VAL A 68 -3.05 19.32 2.91
N THR A 69 -2.85 19.16 4.21
CA THR A 69 -1.54 19.04 4.86
C THR A 69 -0.80 17.79 4.39
N GLN A 70 -1.48 16.65 4.29
CA GLN A 70 -0.90 15.42 3.74
C GLN A 70 -0.44 15.61 2.28
N MET A 71 -1.26 16.26 1.44
CA MET A 71 -0.90 16.53 0.05
C MET A 71 0.23 17.54 -0.10
N LEU A 72 0.30 18.55 0.78
CA LEU A 72 1.43 19.49 0.84
C LEU A 72 2.74 18.76 1.14
N ALA A 73 2.76 17.91 2.17
CA ALA A 73 3.93 17.11 2.52
C ALA A 73 4.39 16.22 1.35
N LEU A 74 3.44 15.52 0.72
CA LEU A 74 3.71 14.68 -0.45
C LEU A 74 4.30 15.49 -1.62
N MET A 75 3.72 16.64 -1.94
CA MET A 75 4.22 17.48 -3.04
C MET A 75 5.64 17.94 -2.76
N GLU A 76 5.95 18.31 -1.52
CA GLU A 76 7.29 18.75 -1.15
C GLU A 76 8.33 17.65 -1.32
N ILE A 77 7.99 16.43 -0.89
CA ILE A 77 8.81 15.24 -1.08
C ILE A 77 9.02 14.95 -2.57
N SER A 78 7.94 15.00 -3.35
CA SER A 78 7.95 14.70 -4.79
C SER A 78 8.80 15.69 -5.59
N LYS A 79 8.87 16.97 -5.18
CA LYS A 79 9.71 17.99 -5.86
C LYS A 79 11.19 17.63 -5.86
N CYS A 80 11.64 16.87 -4.86
CA CYS A 80 13.05 16.52 -4.71
C CYS A 80 13.45 15.23 -5.45
N GLY A 81 12.55 14.69 -6.28
CA GLY A 81 12.77 13.42 -6.98
C GLY A 81 12.51 12.18 -6.14
N ALA A 82 12.09 12.35 -4.88
CA ALA A 82 11.66 11.25 -4.05
C ALA A 82 10.34 10.66 -4.58
N PRO A 83 10.18 9.34 -4.55
CA PRO A 83 9.01 8.70 -5.11
C PRO A 83 7.76 8.93 -4.25
N ALA A 84 6.61 9.13 -4.90
CA ALA A 84 5.33 9.46 -4.27
C ALA A 84 4.63 8.31 -3.52
N PHE A 85 5.37 7.30 -3.05
CA PHE A 85 4.82 6.10 -2.41
C PHE A 85 4.06 6.39 -1.11
N LEU A 86 4.31 7.54 -0.47
CA LEU A 86 3.65 7.94 0.77
C LEU A 86 2.12 8.05 0.65
N ILE A 87 1.59 8.30 -0.55
CA ILE A 87 0.13 8.30 -0.76
C ILE A 87 -0.48 6.96 -0.30
N THR A 88 0.22 5.85 -0.57
CA THR A 88 -0.34 4.53 -0.28
C THR A 88 -0.33 4.22 1.22
N ASN A 89 0.49 4.87 2.04
CA ASN A 89 0.45 4.72 3.51
C ASN A 89 -0.89 5.18 4.09
N GLY A 90 -1.26 6.43 3.79
CA GLY A 90 -2.53 7.00 4.25
C GLY A 90 -3.72 6.19 3.75
N GLN A 91 -3.68 5.75 2.49
CA GLN A 91 -4.71 4.87 1.93
C GLN A 91 -4.83 3.54 2.69
N CYS A 92 -3.71 2.89 3.02
CA CYS A 92 -3.74 1.62 3.75
C CYS A 92 -4.47 1.76 5.10
N ILE A 93 -4.09 2.79 5.87
CA ILE A 93 -4.66 3.02 7.19
C ILE A 93 -6.12 3.47 7.09
N HIS A 94 -6.47 4.35 6.14
CA HIS A 94 -7.85 4.75 5.92
C HIS A 94 -8.76 3.59 5.51
N SER A 95 -8.30 2.72 4.61
CA SER A 95 -9.03 1.53 4.21
C SER A 95 -9.27 0.58 5.38
N MET A 96 -8.25 0.30 6.20
CA MET A 96 -8.44 -0.58 7.36
C MET A 96 -9.25 0.05 8.47
N ARG A 97 -9.15 1.35 8.68
CA ARG A 97 -10.02 2.07 9.61
C ARG A 97 -11.48 1.98 9.19
N ARG A 98 -11.75 2.00 7.89
CA ARG A 98 -13.11 2.00 7.35
C ARG A 98 -13.71 0.60 7.26
N PHE A 99 -12.92 -0.40 6.87
CA PHE A 99 -13.42 -1.73 6.48
C PHE A 99 -12.73 -2.89 7.20
N GLY A 100 -11.55 -2.66 7.79
CA GLY A 100 -10.79 -3.68 8.50
C GLY A 100 -11.31 -3.92 9.91
N SER A 101 -10.88 -5.04 10.48
CA SER A 101 -11.01 -5.30 11.92
C SER A 101 -10.04 -4.43 12.72
N ALA A 102 -10.29 -4.29 14.02
CA ALA A 102 -9.37 -3.61 14.94
C ALA A 102 -7.95 -4.19 14.88
N GLU A 103 -7.83 -5.51 14.71
CA GLU A 103 -6.54 -6.19 14.61
C GLU A 103 -5.83 -5.91 13.27
N GLN A 104 -6.55 -5.89 12.15
CA GLN A 104 -5.99 -5.51 10.85
C GLN A 104 -5.51 -4.05 10.87
N LEU A 105 -6.30 -3.14 11.44
CA LEU A 105 -5.92 -1.73 11.60
C LEU A 105 -4.66 -1.58 12.47
N ARG A 106 -4.60 -2.27 13.62
CA ARG A 106 -3.42 -2.26 14.49
C ARG A 106 -2.18 -2.76 13.76
N LYS A 107 -2.26 -3.91 13.09
CA LYS A 107 -1.15 -4.45 12.27
C LYS A 107 -0.71 -3.50 11.15
N THR A 108 -1.66 -2.80 10.55
CA THR A 108 -1.37 -1.79 9.51
C THR A 108 -0.50 -0.67 10.08
N ALA A 109 -0.92 -0.09 11.20
CA ALA A 109 -0.19 1.00 11.84
C ALA A 109 1.19 0.55 12.34
N GLU A 110 1.28 -0.62 12.97
CA GLU A 110 2.55 -1.18 13.44
C GLU A 110 3.53 -1.46 12.30
N SER A 111 3.05 -2.03 11.19
CA SER A 111 3.88 -2.26 10.00
C SER A 111 4.41 -0.96 9.43
N THR A 112 3.56 0.07 9.31
CA THR A 112 3.98 1.37 8.77
C THR A 112 4.92 2.12 9.72
N LEU A 113 4.71 2.05 11.03
CA LEU A 113 5.63 2.61 12.01
C LEU A 113 7.01 1.94 11.99
N ALA A 114 7.05 0.63 11.77
CA ALA A 114 8.30 -0.13 11.82
C ALA A 114 9.24 0.15 10.63
N THR A 115 8.69 0.42 9.43
CA THR A 115 9.50 0.55 8.21
C THR A 115 9.34 1.90 7.50
N GLY A 116 8.27 2.63 7.78
CA GLY A 116 7.83 3.80 7.00
C GLY A 116 7.06 3.45 5.72
N ASP A 117 6.93 2.16 5.41
CA ASP A 117 6.33 1.68 4.18
C ASP A 117 4.82 1.47 4.34
N PRO A 118 4.08 1.40 3.22
CA PRO A 118 2.72 0.91 3.23
C PRO A 118 2.69 -0.51 3.80
N ALA A 119 1.74 -0.77 4.69
CA ALA A 119 1.60 -2.11 5.28
C ALA A 119 1.28 -3.18 4.22
N TYR A 120 0.62 -2.81 3.12
CA TYR A 120 0.26 -3.76 2.08
C TYR A 120 0.24 -3.16 0.67
N ALA A 121 0.46 -4.02 -0.32
CA ALA A 121 0.23 -3.69 -1.73
C ALA A 121 -1.23 -3.91 -2.12
N LEU A 122 -1.75 -3.11 -3.05
CA LEU A 122 -3.11 -3.29 -3.60
C LEU A 122 -3.07 -4.27 -4.77
N ALA A 123 -3.52 -5.50 -4.53
CA ALA A 123 -3.50 -6.60 -5.49
C ALA A 123 -4.85 -6.73 -6.20
N LEU A 124 -5.19 -5.74 -7.02
CA LEU A 124 -6.47 -5.64 -7.73
C LEU A 124 -6.36 -6.07 -9.20
N THR A 125 -5.53 -5.36 -9.95
CA THR A 125 -5.37 -5.49 -11.41
C THR A 125 -4.84 -6.87 -11.83
N GLU A 126 -5.37 -7.37 -12.93
CA GLU A 126 -5.01 -8.64 -13.55
C GLU A 126 -4.59 -8.43 -15.01
N PRO A 127 -3.86 -9.37 -15.64
CA PRO A 127 -3.51 -9.26 -17.05
C PRO A 127 -4.73 -9.07 -17.97
N GLY A 128 -5.87 -9.66 -17.62
CA GLY A 128 -7.14 -9.53 -18.36
C GLY A 128 -8.11 -8.49 -17.80
N ALA A 129 -7.82 -7.84 -16.67
CA ALA A 129 -8.75 -6.95 -15.97
C ALA A 129 -8.01 -5.76 -15.33
N GLY A 130 -8.06 -4.61 -16.01
CA GLY A 130 -7.52 -3.32 -15.53
C GLY A 130 -8.65 -2.33 -15.26
N SER A 131 -8.97 -1.50 -16.27
CA SER A 131 -10.08 -0.55 -16.19
C SER A 131 -11.43 -1.24 -15.94
N ASP A 132 -11.64 -2.41 -16.55
CA ASP A 132 -12.79 -3.27 -16.27
C ASP A 132 -12.45 -4.30 -15.18
N ASN A 133 -12.37 -3.82 -13.94
CA ASN A 133 -12.03 -4.68 -12.80
C ASN A 133 -13.14 -5.71 -12.46
N ASN A 134 -14.36 -5.52 -12.98
CA ASN A 134 -15.46 -6.49 -12.80
C ASN A 134 -15.22 -7.81 -13.57
N SER A 135 -14.33 -7.78 -14.55
CA SER A 135 -13.89 -8.97 -15.31
C SER A 135 -12.76 -9.73 -14.63
N ALA A 136 -12.36 -9.36 -13.40
CA ALA A 136 -11.34 -10.08 -12.65
C ALA A 136 -11.70 -11.56 -12.41
N THR A 137 -10.69 -12.40 -12.54
CA THR A 137 -10.75 -13.86 -12.60
C THR A 137 -9.99 -14.56 -11.47
N THR A 138 -9.21 -13.84 -10.67
CA THR A 138 -8.68 -14.39 -9.41
C THR A 138 -9.86 -14.84 -8.55
N THR A 139 -9.80 -16.06 -8.05
CA THR A 139 -10.89 -16.70 -7.31
C THR A 139 -10.56 -16.87 -5.85
N TRP A 140 -11.60 -16.94 -5.01
CA TRP A 140 -11.53 -17.54 -3.69
C TRP A 140 -12.56 -18.66 -3.58
N THR A 141 -12.23 -19.73 -2.86
CA THR A 141 -13.12 -20.87 -2.63
C THR A 141 -13.00 -21.38 -1.21
N ARG A 142 -14.07 -21.96 -0.67
CA ARG A 142 -14.05 -22.70 0.59
C ARG A 142 -13.94 -24.19 0.34
N LYS A 143 -12.94 -24.84 0.94
CA LYS A 143 -12.75 -26.28 0.86
C LYS A 143 -12.23 -26.81 2.19
N ASN A 144 -12.89 -27.82 2.74
CA ASN A 144 -12.49 -28.48 4.00
C ASN A 144 -12.30 -27.51 5.18
N GLY A 145 -13.14 -26.48 5.28
CA GLY A 145 -13.07 -25.47 6.35
C GLY A 145 -11.97 -24.43 6.20
N LYS A 146 -11.31 -24.37 5.04
CA LYS A 146 -10.25 -23.41 4.71
C LYS A 146 -10.63 -22.60 3.46
N VAL A 147 -10.04 -21.42 3.31
CA VAL A 147 -10.21 -20.56 2.13
C VAL A 147 -8.96 -20.60 1.26
N TYR A 148 -9.14 -20.72 -0.04
CA TYR A 148 -8.04 -20.78 -1.02
C TYR A 148 -8.19 -19.72 -2.09
N LEU A 149 -7.10 -18.99 -2.36
CA LEU A 149 -7.00 -18.03 -3.45
C LEU A 149 -6.24 -18.63 -4.64
N ASN A 150 -6.75 -18.42 -5.85
CA ASN A 150 -6.10 -18.84 -7.09
C ASN A 150 -6.23 -17.77 -8.17
N GLY A 151 -5.14 -17.40 -8.83
CA GLY A 151 -5.17 -16.41 -9.90
C GLY A 151 -3.84 -15.73 -10.18
N GLN A 152 -3.91 -14.63 -10.92
CA GLN A 152 -2.75 -13.82 -11.27
C GLN A 152 -3.11 -12.34 -11.19
N LYS A 153 -2.25 -11.58 -10.53
CA LYS A 153 -2.27 -10.12 -10.48
C LYS A 153 -1.08 -9.54 -11.23
N THR A 154 -1.21 -8.32 -11.72
CA THR A 154 -0.14 -7.60 -12.42
C THR A 154 -0.17 -6.12 -12.12
N PHE A 155 0.97 -5.45 -12.30
CA PHE A 155 1.19 -4.06 -11.91
C PHE A 155 1.05 -3.79 -10.40
N ILE A 156 1.41 -4.78 -9.57
CA ILE A 156 1.25 -4.65 -8.12
C ILE A 156 2.45 -3.92 -7.53
N THR A 157 2.25 -2.64 -7.24
CA THR A 157 3.26 -1.73 -6.70
C THR A 157 3.69 -2.14 -5.28
N GLY A 158 4.99 -2.31 -5.08
CA GLY A 158 5.59 -2.65 -3.80
C GLY A 158 5.38 -4.08 -3.33
N ALA A 159 4.85 -4.98 -4.16
CA ALA A 159 4.58 -6.36 -3.76
C ALA A 159 5.82 -7.11 -3.25
N LYS A 160 7.02 -6.74 -3.74
CA LYS A 160 8.28 -7.34 -3.28
C LYS A 160 8.75 -6.79 -1.92
N GLU A 161 8.40 -5.54 -1.62
CA GLU A 161 8.87 -4.84 -0.43
C GLU A 161 7.88 -4.97 0.74
N TYR A 162 6.57 -4.97 0.46
CA TYR A 162 5.54 -4.89 1.49
C TYR A 162 5.18 -6.25 2.07
N PRO A 163 4.96 -6.34 3.40
CA PRO A 163 4.76 -7.61 4.08
C PRO A 163 3.42 -8.26 3.74
N TYR A 164 2.44 -7.47 3.30
CA TYR A 164 1.10 -7.94 3.01
C TYR A 164 0.60 -7.48 1.62
N MET A 165 -0.47 -8.11 1.16
CA MET A 165 -1.23 -7.72 -0.03
C MET A 165 -2.72 -7.71 0.31
N LEU A 166 -3.44 -6.71 -0.20
CA LEU A 166 -4.89 -6.69 -0.19
C LEU A 166 -5.40 -7.20 -1.56
N VAL A 167 -5.78 -8.47 -1.60
CA VAL A 167 -6.13 -9.20 -2.83
C VAL A 167 -7.62 -9.15 -3.07
N LEU A 168 -8.03 -8.62 -4.23
CA LEU A 168 -9.40 -8.76 -4.72
C LEU A 168 -9.58 -10.12 -5.37
N ALA A 169 -10.50 -10.91 -4.85
CA ALA A 169 -10.82 -12.22 -5.39
C ALA A 169 -12.33 -12.39 -5.57
N ARG A 170 -12.68 -13.16 -6.59
CA ARG A 170 -14.05 -13.50 -6.96
C ARG A 170 -14.48 -14.80 -6.32
N ASP A 171 -15.66 -14.82 -5.72
CA ASP A 171 -16.33 -16.06 -5.30
C ASP A 171 -16.63 -16.90 -6.55
N THR A 172 -16.31 -18.20 -6.52
CA THR A 172 -16.66 -19.12 -7.60
C THR A 172 -18.13 -19.49 -7.61
N GLU A 173 -18.81 -19.36 -6.46
CA GLU A 173 -20.23 -19.74 -6.29
C GLU A 173 -21.04 -18.59 -5.63
N PRO A 174 -21.05 -17.38 -6.21
CA PRO A 174 -21.68 -16.23 -5.58
C PRO A 174 -23.20 -16.40 -5.54
N LYS A 175 -23.80 -16.16 -4.38
CA LYS A 175 -25.27 -16.13 -4.22
C LYS A 175 -25.92 -15.00 -5.03
N ASP A 176 -25.24 -13.87 -5.14
CA ASP A 176 -25.62 -12.72 -5.97
C ASP A 176 -24.41 -12.36 -6.86
N PRO A 177 -24.53 -12.46 -8.21
CA PRO A 177 -23.45 -12.10 -9.12
C PRO A 177 -22.93 -10.67 -8.97
N LYS A 178 -23.75 -9.74 -8.44
CA LYS A 178 -23.34 -8.36 -8.16
C LYS A 178 -22.47 -8.22 -6.90
N LYS A 179 -22.43 -9.26 -6.06
CA LYS A 179 -21.65 -9.36 -4.83
C LYS A 179 -20.63 -10.48 -4.92
N ALA A 180 -19.98 -10.60 -6.08
CA ALA A 180 -19.04 -11.68 -6.35
C ALA A 180 -17.64 -11.43 -5.77
N PHE A 181 -17.32 -10.21 -5.35
CA PHE A 181 -15.94 -9.84 -4.98
C PHE A 181 -15.75 -9.67 -3.49
N THR A 182 -14.60 -10.12 -3.00
CA THR A 182 -14.18 -10.01 -1.60
C THR A 182 -12.70 -9.65 -1.55
N LEU A 183 -12.33 -8.81 -0.58
CA LEU A 183 -10.94 -8.44 -0.32
C LEU A 183 -10.35 -9.33 0.78
N TRP A 184 -9.14 -9.81 0.54
CA TRP A 184 -8.38 -10.66 1.46
C TRP A 184 -7.04 -10.00 1.78
N TRP A 185 -6.73 -9.84 3.07
CA TRP A 185 -5.43 -9.40 3.57
C TRP A 185 -4.51 -10.61 3.67
N VAL A 186 -3.50 -10.69 2.80
CA VAL A 186 -2.67 -11.88 2.63
C VAL A 186 -1.22 -11.54 2.98
N ASP A 187 -0.57 -12.36 3.81
CA ASP A 187 0.88 -12.31 4.00
C ASP A 187 1.60 -12.67 2.68
N SER A 188 2.47 -11.78 2.22
CA SER A 188 3.18 -11.90 0.95
C SER A 188 4.07 -13.15 0.87
N ASN A 189 4.39 -13.78 2.00
CA ASN A 189 5.24 -14.97 2.09
C ASN A 189 4.44 -16.28 2.23
N LYS A 190 3.10 -16.26 2.20
CA LYS A 190 2.30 -17.49 2.26
C LYS A 190 2.68 -18.46 1.13
N PRO A 191 2.73 -19.78 1.40
CA PRO A 191 2.95 -20.78 0.37
C PRO A 191 1.96 -20.65 -0.79
N GLY A 192 2.44 -20.88 -2.02
CA GLY A 192 1.64 -20.71 -3.24
C GLY A 192 1.70 -19.30 -3.84
N ILE A 193 2.33 -18.34 -3.16
CA ILE A 193 2.59 -17.00 -3.71
C ILE A 193 3.93 -16.99 -4.45
N LYS A 194 3.91 -16.45 -5.67
CA LYS A 194 5.13 -16.12 -6.41
C LYS A 194 5.07 -14.68 -6.91
N ILE A 195 6.10 -13.90 -6.59
CA ILE A 195 6.20 -12.49 -6.93
C ILE A 195 7.35 -12.30 -7.93
N ASN A 196 7.04 -11.78 -9.12
CA ASN A 196 8.01 -11.50 -10.18
C ASN A 196 8.02 -9.99 -10.48
N PRO A 197 9.14 -9.27 -10.22
CA PRO A 197 9.26 -7.88 -10.59
C PRO A 197 9.25 -7.67 -12.12
N LEU A 198 8.54 -6.64 -12.57
CA LEU A 198 8.49 -6.19 -13.95
C LEU A 198 9.61 -5.20 -14.25
N HIS A 199 10.18 -5.30 -15.46
CA HIS A 199 11.01 -4.24 -16.03
C HIS A 199 10.13 -3.09 -16.51
N LYS A 200 10.50 -1.85 -16.19
CA LYS A 200 9.67 -0.65 -16.42
C LYS A 200 10.47 0.45 -17.12
N ILE A 201 9.76 1.38 -17.77
CA ILE A 201 10.37 2.58 -18.36
C ILE A 201 10.79 3.62 -17.31
N GLY A 202 10.22 3.58 -16.11
CA GLY A 202 10.51 4.46 -14.98
C GLY A 202 9.93 3.88 -13.69
N TRP A 203 9.85 4.66 -12.61
CA TRP A 203 9.48 4.16 -11.28
C TRP A 203 10.41 3.03 -10.84
N HIS A 204 11.71 3.16 -11.11
CA HIS A 204 12.67 2.09 -10.88
C HIS A 204 12.94 1.87 -9.39
N MET A 205 12.73 2.91 -8.59
CA MET A 205 12.93 2.89 -7.14
C MET A 205 11.95 2.00 -6.37
N LEU A 206 10.91 1.41 -6.94
CA LEU A 206 10.04 0.46 -6.24
C LEU A 206 9.63 -0.68 -7.16
N SER A 207 9.41 -1.86 -6.58
CA SER A 207 8.93 -2.97 -7.36
C SER A 207 7.54 -2.69 -7.91
N THR A 208 7.30 -3.25 -9.08
CA THR A 208 5.97 -3.41 -9.63
C THR A 208 5.95 -4.83 -10.15
N CYS A 209 5.03 -5.64 -9.66
CA CYS A 209 5.16 -7.09 -9.80
C CYS A 209 3.98 -7.71 -10.51
N GLU A 210 4.26 -8.82 -11.18
CA GLU A 210 3.29 -9.89 -11.34
C GLU A 210 3.27 -10.73 -10.06
N VAL A 211 2.07 -11.11 -9.63
CA VAL A 211 1.85 -11.96 -8.47
C VAL A 211 1.01 -13.14 -8.90
N TYR A 212 1.51 -14.35 -8.68
CA TYR A 212 0.79 -15.59 -8.95
C TYR A 212 0.34 -16.18 -7.62
N LEU A 213 -0.91 -16.64 -7.59
CA LEU A 213 -1.56 -17.27 -6.45
C LEU A 213 -1.96 -18.68 -6.87
N ASP A 214 -1.30 -19.69 -6.31
CA ASP A 214 -1.62 -21.11 -6.53
C ASP A 214 -1.98 -21.76 -5.19
N ASN A 215 -3.27 -22.00 -4.98
CA ASN A 215 -3.83 -22.59 -3.77
C ASN A 215 -3.34 -21.94 -2.48
N VAL A 216 -3.30 -20.60 -2.47
CA VAL A 216 -2.86 -19.81 -1.31
C VAL A 216 -3.92 -19.92 -0.23
N GLU A 217 -3.57 -20.57 0.88
CA GLU A 217 -4.46 -20.77 2.02
C GLU A 217 -4.56 -19.49 2.86
N VAL A 218 -5.77 -19.00 3.08
CA VAL A 218 -6.08 -17.84 3.93
C VAL A 218 -7.13 -18.22 4.97
N ASP A 219 -7.14 -17.49 6.08
CA ASP A 219 -8.11 -17.66 7.16
C ASP A 219 -9.33 -16.76 6.94
N GLU A 220 -10.50 -17.12 7.48
CA GLU A 220 -11.68 -16.23 7.42
C GLU A 220 -11.41 -14.85 8.07
N SER A 221 -10.49 -14.79 9.04
CA SER A 221 -10.02 -13.54 9.66
C SER A 221 -9.17 -12.67 8.74
N ASP A 222 -8.65 -13.22 7.65
CA ASP A 222 -7.91 -12.48 6.63
C ASP A 222 -8.87 -11.67 5.73
N ARG A 223 -10.18 -11.96 5.75
CA ARG A 223 -11.17 -11.16 5.03
C ARG A 223 -11.20 -9.72 5.55
N VAL A 224 -11.23 -8.76 4.65
CA VAL A 224 -11.42 -7.35 4.96
C VAL A 224 -12.85 -6.97 4.63
N GLY A 225 -13.60 -6.50 5.63
CA GLY A 225 -15.01 -6.19 5.51
C GLY A 225 -15.91 -7.43 5.37
N GLU A 226 -17.08 -7.22 4.77
CA GLU A 226 -18.06 -8.26 4.53
C GLU A 226 -17.79 -9.00 3.22
N GLU A 227 -18.13 -10.28 3.18
CA GLU A 227 -18.09 -11.09 1.95
C GLU A 227 -19.02 -10.48 0.89
N GLY A 228 -18.53 -10.40 -0.34
CA GLY A 228 -19.27 -9.82 -1.46
C GLY A 228 -19.30 -8.29 -1.51
N MET A 229 -18.58 -7.62 -0.60
CA MET A 229 -18.48 -6.15 -0.51
C MET A 229 -17.06 -5.65 -0.85
N GLY A 230 -16.30 -6.44 -1.61
CA GLY A 230 -14.95 -6.09 -2.10
C GLY A 230 -14.93 -5.09 -3.24
#